data_AF-A0A2J6X483-F1
#
_entry.id   AF-A0A2J6X483-F1
#
_cell.length_a   1.000
_cell.length_b   1.000
_cell.length_c   1.000
_cell.angle_alpha   90.00
_cell.angle_beta   90.00
_cell.angle_gamma   90.00
#
_symmetry.space_group_name_H-M   'P 1'
#
loop_
_entity.id
_entity.type
_entity.pdbx_description
1 polymer ?
#
loop_
_entity_poly.entity_id
_entity_poly.type
_entity_poly.pdbx_seq_one_letter_code
_entity_poly.pdbx_strand_id
1 'polypeptide(L)'
;MAMPEPFSPAATAALAAFNAATGDLRMPSERDHPFIPVILGMITLSPQTVAQALDIPRNTPVSVQSFEHFFAPLTTRQPWHTTDDLPTLVGFAGLRDTLAASLRDPVVYRFGEGTVTVLIIGYLDDGTIAGVQTKVIET
;
A
#
# COMPACT_ATOMS: atom_id res chain seq x y z
N MET A 1 -8.13 26.56 17.79
CA MET A 1 -8.10 25.12 17.50
C MET A 1 -7.37 24.98 16.17
N ALA A 2 -6.06 24.70 16.22
CA ALA A 2 -5.27 24.56 15.01
C ALA A 2 -5.80 23.33 14.26
N MET A 3 -6.37 23.56 13.08
CA MET A 3 -6.59 22.48 12.13
C MET A 3 -5.20 21.87 11.86
N PRO A 4 -5.04 20.53 11.89
CA PRO A 4 -3.79 19.94 11.44
C PRO A 4 -3.54 20.49 10.03
N GLU A 5 -2.32 20.94 9.75
CA GLU A 5 -1.95 21.54 8.47
C GLU A 5 -2.56 20.70 7.33
N PRO A 6 -3.25 21.32 6.36
CA PRO A 6 -3.82 20.55 5.28
C PRO A 6 -2.67 19.81 4.62
N PHE A 7 -2.78 18.48 4.57
CA PHE A 7 -1.91 17.66 3.72
C PHE A 7 -1.77 18.36 2.36
N SER A 8 -0.56 18.38 1.79
CA SER A 8 -0.30 19.09 0.54
C SER A 8 -1.36 18.73 -0.52
N PRO A 9 -1.67 19.61 -1.49
CA PRO A 9 -2.70 19.34 -2.50
C PRO A 9 -2.45 18.01 -3.24
N ALA A 10 -1.18 17.65 -3.45
CA ALA A 10 -0.77 16.35 -3.97
C ALA A 10 -1.18 15.19 -3.05
N ALA A 11 -0.96 15.32 -1.75
CA ALA A 11 -1.32 14.31 -0.75
C ALA A 11 -2.84 14.15 -0.63
N THR A 12 -3.60 15.24 -0.70
CA THR A 12 -5.07 15.19 -0.72
C THR A 12 -5.60 14.52 -2.00
N ALA A 13 -5.02 14.85 -3.17
CA ALA A 13 -5.38 14.22 -4.43
C ALA A 13 -5.04 12.72 -4.46
N ALA A 14 -3.86 12.35 -3.96
CA ALA A 14 -3.43 10.96 -3.85
C ALA A 14 -4.34 10.17 -2.90
N LEU A 15 -4.68 10.72 -1.73
CA LEU A 15 -5.61 10.08 -0.80
C LEU A 15 -6.98 9.83 -1.44
N ALA A 16 -7.51 10.81 -2.17
CA ALA A 16 -8.77 10.66 -2.88
C ALA A 16 -8.69 9.58 -3.99
N ALA A 17 -7.60 9.58 -4.76
CA ALA A 17 -7.35 8.59 -5.82
C ALA A 17 -7.21 7.17 -5.23
N PHE A 18 -6.46 7.02 -4.14
CA PHE A 18 -6.30 5.75 -3.46
C PHE A 18 -7.62 5.27 -2.89
N ASN A 19 -8.39 6.13 -2.23
CA ASN A 19 -9.69 5.74 -1.68
C ASN A 19 -10.65 5.28 -2.79
N ALA A 20 -10.69 5.98 -3.92
CA ALA A 20 -11.46 5.58 -5.09
C ALA A 20 -10.98 4.23 -5.67
N ALA A 21 -9.68 3.98 -5.67
CA ALA A 21 -9.09 2.75 -6.17
C ALA A 21 -9.19 1.57 -5.18
N THR A 22 -9.29 1.81 -3.87
CA THR A 22 -9.34 0.76 -2.83
C THR A 22 -10.76 0.41 -2.39
N GLY A 23 -11.79 1.14 -2.83
CA GLY A 23 -13.15 1.12 -2.28
C GLY A 23 -13.73 -0.27 -1.99
N ASP A 24 -13.73 -1.18 -2.97
CA ASP A 24 -14.23 -2.56 -2.81
C ASP A 24 -13.11 -3.61 -2.83
N LEU A 25 -11.84 -3.17 -2.95
CA LEU A 25 -10.70 -4.06 -3.06
C LEU A 25 -10.25 -4.57 -1.70
N ARG A 26 -10.22 -5.89 -1.55
CA ARG A 26 -9.71 -6.59 -0.38
C ARG A 26 -8.57 -7.51 -0.78
N MET A 27 -7.54 -7.55 0.06
CA MET A 27 -6.41 -8.44 -0.13
C MET A 27 -6.88 -9.90 0.03
N PRO A 28 -6.74 -10.77 -0.99
CA PRO A 28 -7.05 -12.18 -0.87
C PRO A 28 -5.97 -12.81 0.02
N SER A 29 -6.31 -13.01 1.28
CA SER A 29 -5.50 -13.69 2.28
C SER A 29 -6.44 -14.50 3.16
N GLU A 30 -5.92 -15.21 4.16
CA GLU A 30 -6.78 -15.96 5.09
C GLU A 30 -7.79 -15.05 5.84
N ARG A 31 -7.54 -13.73 5.82
CA ARG A 31 -8.51 -12.68 6.16
C ARG A 31 -8.53 -11.60 5.09
N ASP A 32 -9.72 -11.27 4.59
CA ASP A 32 -9.95 -10.19 3.62
C ASP A 32 -9.69 -8.81 4.26
N HIS A 33 -8.45 -8.34 4.21
CA HIS A 33 -8.08 -7.03 4.75
C HIS A 33 -8.21 -5.92 3.68
N PRO A 34 -8.82 -4.78 4.02
CA PRO A 34 -8.92 -3.63 3.11
C PRO A 34 -7.56 -2.95 2.96
N PHE A 35 -7.35 -2.31 1.81
CA PHE A 35 -6.24 -1.39 1.62
C PHE A 35 -6.61 -0.05 2.24
N ILE A 36 -5.77 0.42 3.16
CA ILE A 36 -5.98 1.67 3.88
C ILE A 36 -4.96 2.68 3.34
N PRO A 37 -5.38 3.79 2.74
CA PRO A 37 -4.45 4.82 2.30
C PRO A 37 -3.79 5.51 3.49
N VAL A 38 -2.50 5.78 3.38
CA VAL A 38 -1.69 6.42 4.42
C VAL A 38 -0.86 7.56 3.84
N ILE A 39 -0.65 8.60 4.64
CA ILE A 39 0.22 9.72 4.30
C ILE A 39 1.23 9.88 5.42
N LEU A 40 2.51 9.68 5.11
CA LEU A 40 3.60 9.75 6.08
C LEU A 40 4.20 11.15 6.17
N GLY A 41 3.91 12.03 5.19
CA GLY A 41 4.47 13.38 5.13
C GLY A 41 5.86 13.39 4.50
N MET A 42 6.59 14.49 4.67
CA MET A 42 7.97 14.64 4.19
C MET A 42 8.96 14.01 5.18
N ILE A 43 8.97 12.69 5.28
CA ILE A 43 9.92 11.94 6.10
C ILE A 43 11.03 11.31 5.23
N THR A 44 12.09 10.81 5.84
CA THR A 44 13.06 9.97 5.12
C THR A 44 12.46 8.58 4.92
N LEU A 45 12.37 8.14 3.66
CA LEU A 45 11.83 6.84 3.27
C LEU A 45 12.81 5.74 3.71
N SER A 46 12.59 5.20 4.90
CA SER A 46 13.43 4.16 5.52
C SER A 46 12.54 3.17 6.27
N PRO A 47 12.90 1.87 6.30
CA PRO A 47 12.12 0.86 7.03
C PRO A 47 11.86 1.25 8.49
N GLN A 48 12.83 1.91 9.13
CA GLN A 48 12.77 2.33 10.53
C GLN A 48 11.78 3.48 10.75
N THR A 49 11.86 4.52 9.91
CA THR A 49 10.97 5.70 9.97
C THR A 49 9.53 5.30 9.69
N VAL A 50 9.37 4.41 8.71
CA VAL A 50 8.09 3.80 8.35
C VAL A 50 7.52 2.98 9.50
N ALA A 51 8.32 2.10 10.09
CA ALA A 51 7.91 1.30 11.24
C ALA A 51 7.48 2.21 12.41
N GLN A 52 8.24 3.27 12.69
CA GLN A 52 7.87 4.25 13.72
C GLN A 52 6.56 4.97 13.41
N ALA A 53 6.34 5.36 12.15
CA ALA A 53 5.11 6.05 11.76
C ALA A 53 3.86 5.16 11.87
N LEU A 54 4.04 3.84 11.74
CA LEU A 54 2.98 2.84 11.89
C LEU A 54 2.90 2.22 13.29
N ASP A 55 3.67 2.73 14.25
CA ASP A 55 3.79 2.17 15.61
C ASP A 55 4.19 0.67 15.62
N ILE A 56 4.92 0.24 14.58
CA ILE A 56 5.44 -1.13 14.45
C ILE A 56 6.71 -1.25 15.31
N PRO A 57 6.84 -2.32 16.12
CA PRO A 57 8.07 -2.56 16.87
C PRO A 57 9.29 -2.61 15.95
N ARG A 58 10.36 -1.91 16.32
CA ARG A 58 11.63 -1.91 15.54
C ARG A 58 12.29 -3.29 15.43
N ASN A 59 11.92 -4.21 16.31
CA ASN A 59 12.42 -5.59 16.32
C ASN A 59 11.63 -6.51 15.38
N THR A 60 10.58 -6.01 14.72
CA THR A 60 9.79 -6.75 13.75
C THR A 60 10.62 -6.97 12.48
N PRO A 61 10.73 -8.21 11.97
CA PRO A 61 11.45 -8.48 10.74
C PRO A 61 10.82 -7.69 9.59
N VAL A 62 11.64 -6.96 8.83
CA VAL A 62 11.21 -6.18 7.67
C VAL A 62 11.87 -6.68 6.41
N SER A 63 11.05 -6.96 5.40
CA SER A 63 11.48 -7.31 4.06
C SER A 63 11.07 -6.20 3.09
N VAL A 64 12.02 -5.78 2.25
CA VAL A 64 11.77 -4.78 1.20
C VAL A 64 11.62 -5.52 -0.11
N GLN A 65 10.57 -5.24 -0.86
CA GLN A 65 10.34 -5.79 -2.19
C GLN A 65 9.89 -4.68 -3.15
N SER A 66 10.12 -4.90 -4.44
CA SER A 66 9.69 -3.96 -5.47
C SER A 66 8.18 -3.96 -5.61
N PHE A 67 7.62 -2.80 -5.95
CA PHE A 67 6.20 -2.64 -6.26
C PHE A 67 5.70 -3.66 -7.29
N GLU A 68 6.44 -3.86 -8.38
CA GLU A 68 6.08 -4.84 -9.41
C GLU A 68 6.06 -6.28 -8.86
N HIS A 69 7.02 -6.65 -8.02
CA HIS A 69 7.08 -7.98 -7.42
C HIS A 69 5.88 -8.26 -6.50
N PHE A 70 5.39 -7.25 -5.77
CA PHE A 70 4.20 -7.40 -4.94
C PHE A 70 2.92 -7.55 -5.75
N PHE A 71 2.76 -6.75 -6.80
CA PHE A 71 1.56 -6.78 -7.65
C PHE A 71 1.56 -7.91 -8.68
N ALA A 72 2.72 -8.50 -9.00
CA ALA A 72 2.82 -9.62 -9.93
C ALA A 72 1.84 -10.76 -9.58
N PRO A 73 1.82 -11.35 -8.37
CA PRO A 73 0.85 -12.40 -8.03
C PRO A 73 -0.59 -11.91 -7.93
N LEU A 74 -0.82 -10.61 -7.69
CA LEU A 74 -2.16 -10.00 -7.59
C LEU A 74 -2.80 -9.67 -8.94
N THR A 75 -1.98 -9.51 -9.97
CA THR A 75 -2.42 -9.20 -11.35
C THR A 75 -2.24 -10.39 -12.29
N THR A 76 -1.48 -11.41 -11.87
CA THR A 76 -1.31 -12.65 -12.62
C THR A 76 -2.45 -13.60 -12.30
N ARG A 77 -3.15 -14.04 -13.34
CA ARG A 77 -4.14 -15.10 -13.22
C ARG A 77 -3.44 -16.41 -12.84
N GLN A 78 -3.75 -16.94 -11.66
CA GLN A 78 -3.23 -18.23 -11.21
C GLN A 78 -4.17 -19.36 -11.66
N PRO A 79 -3.67 -20.61 -11.79
CA PRO A 79 -4.50 -21.72 -12.29
C PRO A 79 -5.67 -22.07 -11.35
N TRP A 80 -5.61 -21.65 -10.08
CA TRP A 80 -6.70 -21.78 -9.12
C TRP A 80 -7.70 -20.60 -9.15
N HIS A 81 -7.46 -19.54 -9.93
CA HIS A 81 -8.39 -18.42 -10.08
C HIS A 81 -9.52 -18.79 -11.03
N THR A 82 -10.75 -18.64 -10.56
CA THR A 82 -11.97 -18.81 -11.34
C THR A 82 -12.39 -17.52 -12.04
N THR A 83 -13.44 -17.58 -12.85
CA THR A 83 -13.98 -16.40 -13.56
C THR A 83 -14.49 -15.32 -12.60
N ASP A 84 -14.82 -15.70 -11.36
CA ASP A 84 -15.25 -14.81 -10.28
C ASP A 84 -14.10 -13.94 -9.73
N ASP A 85 -12.86 -14.41 -9.88
CA ASP A 85 -11.65 -13.68 -9.47
C ASP A 85 -11.20 -12.62 -10.49
N LEU A 86 -11.76 -12.62 -11.71
CA LEU A 86 -11.44 -11.65 -12.76
C LEU A 86 -11.72 -10.18 -12.37
N PRO A 87 -12.90 -9.81 -11.82
CA PRO A 87 -13.14 -8.44 -11.36
C PRO A 87 -12.12 -8.01 -10.30
N THR A 88 -11.70 -8.92 -9.42
CA THR A 88 -10.68 -8.66 -8.40
C THR A 88 -9.32 -8.39 -9.03
N LEU A 89 -8.88 -9.21 -10.01
CA LEU A 89 -7.63 -9.01 -10.76
C LEU A 89 -7.62 -7.66 -11.50
N VAL A 90 -8.74 -7.29 -12.12
CA VAL A 90 -8.90 -5.99 -12.80
C VAL A 90 -8.84 -4.84 -11.80
N GLY A 91 -9.46 -5.00 -10.63
CA GLY A 91 -9.36 -4.05 -9.53
C GLY A 91 -7.91 -3.85 -9.07
N PHE A 92 -7.16 -4.94 -8.88
CA PHE A 92 -5.75 -4.87 -8.49
C PHE A 92 -4.89 -4.19 -9.54
N ALA A 93 -5.13 -4.46 -10.83
CA ALA A 93 -4.47 -3.77 -11.92
C ALA A 93 -4.76 -2.26 -11.89
N GLY A 94 -6.02 -1.87 -11.67
CA GLY A 94 -6.43 -0.46 -11.54
C GLY A 94 -5.79 0.25 -10.33
N LEU A 95 -5.73 -0.42 -9.18
CA LEU A 95 -5.05 0.09 -7.98
C LEU A 95 -3.55 0.26 -8.24
N ARG A 96 -2.93 -0.72 -8.88
CA ARG A 96 -1.52 -0.69 -9.25
C ARG A 96 -1.22 0.51 -10.16
N ASP A 97 -2.00 0.69 -11.22
CA ASP A 97 -1.83 1.81 -12.15
C ASP A 97 -2.07 3.16 -11.48
N THR A 98 -3.06 3.26 -10.59
CA THR A 98 -3.33 4.48 -9.81
C THR A 98 -2.15 4.84 -8.89
N LEU A 99 -1.60 3.85 -8.18
CA LEU A 99 -0.43 4.01 -7.33
C LEU A 99 0.80 4.37 -8.16
N ALA A 100 1.05 3.69 -9.27
CA ALA A 100 2.19 3.97 -10.15
C ALA A 100 2.11 5.35 -10.83
N ALA A 101 0.90 5.83 -11.13
CA ALA A 101 0.69 7.16 -11.68
C ALA A 101 0.85 8.28 -10.65
N SER A 102 0.55 7.99 -9.37
CA SER A 102 0.59 8.98 -8.29
C SER A 102 1.93 8.98 -7.54
N LEU A 103 2.60 7.83 -7.45
CA LEU A 103 3.80 7.60 -6.67
C LEU A 103 5.01 7.43 -7.57
N ARG A 104 6.04 8.21 -7.30
CA ARG A 104 7.39 8.11 -7.84
C ARG A 104 8.23 7.19 -6.96
N ASP A 105 8.94 6.27 -7.61
CA ASP A 105 9.78 5.24 -6.97
C ASP A 105 9.03 4.45 -5.86
N PRO A 106 7.89 3.81 -6.16
CA PRO A 106 7.13 3.07 -5.16
C PRO A 106 7.92 1.84 -4.67
N VAL A 107 7.94 1.66 -3.35
CA VAL A 107 8.59 0.56 -2.64
C VAL A 107 7.60 -0.11 -1.70
N VAL A 108 7.78 -1.41 -1.49
CA VAL A 108 6.90 -2.21 -0.64
C VAL A 108 7.69 -2.76 0.55
N TYR A 109 7.24 -2.42 1.75
CA TYR A 109 7.76 -2.94 3.01
C TYR A 109 6.81 -4.00 3.57
N ARG A 110 7.35 -5.14 3.98
CA ARG A 110 6.62 -6.21 4.65
C ARG A 110 7.17 -6.35 6.06
N PHE A 111 6.33 -6.14 7.07
CA PHE A 111 6.72 -6.23 8.47
C PHE A 111 6.05 -7.43 9.15
N GLY A 112 6.84 -8.36 9.69
CA GLY A 112 6.38 -9.48 10.51
C GLY A 112 6.57 -10.84 9.85
N GLU A 113 6.35 -11.88 10.66
CA GLU A 113 6.23 -13.28 10.26
C GLU A 113 4.89 -13.80 10.80
N GLY A 114 4.11 -14.53 10.00
CA GLY A 114 2.74 -14.89 10.34
C GLY A 114 1.73 -13.79 10.00
N THR A 115 1.68 -12.70 10.78
CA THR A 115 0.87 -11.51 10.43
C THR A 115 1.76 -10.43 9.83
N VAL A 116 1.79 -10.37 8.50
CA VAL A 116 2.62 -9.45 7.74
C VAL A 116 1.87 -8.16 7.45
N THR A 117 2.35 -7.05 7.99
CA THR A 117 1.87 -5.72 7.59
C THR A 117 2.60 -5.31 6.33
N VAL A 118 1.87 -5.19 5.23
CA VAL A 118 2.41 -4.76 3.94
C VAL A 118 2.12 -3.28 3.78
N LEU A 119 3.16 -2.51 3.51
CA LEU A 119 3.06 -1.09 3.25
C LEU A 119 3.66 -0.78 1.88
N ILE A 120 2.89 -0.13 1.04
CA ILE A 120 3.26 0.31 -0.29
C ILE A 120 3.37 1.82 -0.24
N ILE A 121 4.58 2.38 -0.30
CA ILE A 121 4.79 3.83 -0.24
C ILE A 121 5.70 4.30 -1.37
N GLY A 122 5.55 5.55 -1.76
CA GLY A 122 6.44 6.23 -2.69
C GLY A 122 6.39 7.74 -2.48
N TYR A 123 7.11 8.46 -3.33
CA TYR A 123 7.15 9.91 -3.30
C TYR A 123 6.06 10.49 -4.20
N LEU A 124 5.30 11.46 -3.70
CA LEU A 124 4.44 12.30 -4.54
C LEU A 124 5.29 13.33 -5.29
N ASP A 125 4.70 14.00 -6.28
CA ASP A 125 5.35 15.09 -7.03
C ASP A 125 5.92 16.21 -6.13
N ASP A 126 5.27 16.44 -4.99
CA ASP A 126 5.64 17.44 -3.99
C ASP A 126 6.75 16.94 -3.02
N GLY A 127 7.24 15.71 -3.20
CA GLY A 127 8.22 15.06 -2.31
C GLY A 127 7.62 14.47 -1.02
N THR A 128 6.32 14.65 -0.80
CA THR A 128 5.58 14.03 0.30
C THR A 128 5.49 12.52 0.11
N ILE A 129 5.72 11.73 1.15
CA ILE A 129 5.57 10.28 1.10
C ILE A 129 4.12 9.90 1.39
N ALA A 130 3.53 9.16 0.46
CA ALA A 130 2.19 8.63 0.56
C ALA A 130 2.13 7.19 0.05
N GLY A 131 1.05 6.50 0.37
CA GLY A 131 0.92 5.11 0.02
C GLY A 131 -0.36 4.45 0.50
N VAL A 132 -0.34 3.12 0.50
CA VAL A 132 -1.41 2.28 1.04
C VAL A 132 -0.80 1.20 1.93
N GLN A 133 -1.46 0.90 3.04
CA GLN A 133 -1.13 -0.22 3.89
C GLN A 133 -2.20 -1.30 3.79
N THR A 134 -1.79 -2.55 3.94
CA THR A 134 -2.67 -3.70 4.08
C THR A 134 -2.04 -4.71 5.06
N LYS A 135 -2.84 -5.69 5.50
CA LYS A 135 -2.37 -6.77 6.36
C LYS A 135 -2.60 -8.10 5.66
N VAL A 136 -1.59 -8.94 5.70
CA VAL A 136 -1.58 -10.29 5.14
C VAL A 136 -1.34 -11.23 6.29
N ILE A 137 -2.17 -12.26 6.43
CA ILE A 137 -1.93 -13.34 7.38
C ILE A 137 -1.47 -14.54 6.57
N GLU A 138 -0.25 -14.98 6.84
CA GLU A 138 0.41 -16.17 6.30
C GLU A 138 0.44 -17.20 7.45
N THR A 139 -0.29 -18.30 7.29
CA THR A 139 -0.42 -19.35 8.33
C THR A 139 0.40 -20.58 7.96
#